data_AF-E3FLJ3-F1
#
_entry.id   AF-E3FLJ3-F1
#
_cell.length_a   1.000
_cell.length_b   1.000
_cell.length_c   1.000
_cell.angle_alpha   90.00
_cell.angle_beta   90.00
_cell.angle_gamma   90.00
#
_symmetry.space_group_name_H-M   'P 1'
#
loop_
_entity.id
_entity.type
_entity.pdbx_description
1 polymer ?
#
loop_
_entity_poly.entity_id
_entity_poly.type
_entity_poly.pdbx_seq_one_letter_code
_entity_poly.pdbx_strand_id
1 'polypeptide(L)'
;MGTRIEAVEVLSFRLELPKLVLERMPGEQRAAIPLQLAREEDGTLTLEHEGHESFLRFRLDGEGAELIEICILHDAKGVFFQQILGSLMVRFLGDLRARLVFDPLENPSDEPWAEVSIERGRTSWPGLATQSAAVRLAHAAAEGGSVSASDGESPPEEPLTAEEEELTRLLARAETAWQEYQRLKRQRE
;
A
#
# COMPACT_ATOMS: atom_id res chain seq x y z
N MET A 1 -12.65 11.81 -2.48
CA MET A 1 -12.35 13.11 -3.09
C MET A 1 -10.87 13.35 -2.90
N GLY A 2 -10.08 13.36 -3.98
CA GLY A 2 -8.64 13.63 -3.90
C GLY A 2 -8.39 15.09 -4.28
N THR A 3 -7.58 15.79 -3.49
CA THR A 3 -7.07 17.13 -3.79
C THR A 3 -5.92 17.02 -4.78
N ARG A 4 -5.77 17.97 -5.70
CA ARG A 4 -4.61 18.04 -6.59
C ARG A 4 -3.33 18.25 -5.79
N ILE A 5 -2.30 17.48 -6.10
CA ILE A 5 -0.96 17.65 -5.54
C ILE A 5 -0.16 18.46 -6.56
N GLU A 6 0.26 19.66 -6.18
CA GLU A 6 1.07 20.52 -7.05
C GLU A 6 2.50 19.99 -7.15
N ALA A 7 3.06 19.56 -6.02
CA ALA A 7 4.39 18.97 -5.97
C ALA A 7 4.53 18.00 -4.80
N VAL A 8 5.41 17.01 -4.95
CA VAL A 8 5.88 16.17 -3.85
C VAL A 8 7.33 16.49 -3.55
N GLU A 9 7.58 17.11 -2.40
CA GLU A 9 8.93 17.37 -1.90
C GLU A 9 9.42 16.14 -1.13
N VAL A 10 10.31 15.38 -1.75
CA VAL A 10 10.82 14.14 -1.16
C VAL A 10 11.97 14.44 -0.21
N LEU A 11 11.84 14.01 1.04
CA LEU A 11 12.85 14.18 2.08
C LEU A 11 13.77 12.95 2.17
N SER A 12 13.19 11.76 2.10
CA SER A 12 13.94 10.49 2.07
C SER A 12 13.06 9.38 1.50
N PHE A 13 13.65 8.42 0.80
CA PHE A 13 12.93 7.27 0.30
C PHE A 13 13.85 6.06 0.15
N ARG A 14 13.24 4.87 0.18
CA ARG A 14 13.88 3.60 -0.16
C ARG A 14 12.81 2.65 -0.68
N LEU A 15 13.03 2.08 -1.85
CA LEU A 15 12.14 1.08 -2.42
C LEU A 15 12.94 0.15 -3.32
N GLU A 16 12.82 -1.15 -3.06
CA GLU A 16 13.33 -2.21 -3.90
C GLU A 16 12.15 -3.11 -4.29
N LEU A 17 12.08 -3.50 -5.57
CA LEU A 17 11.05 -4.39 -6.05
C LEU A 17 11.56 -5.29 -7.18
N PRO A 18 10.90 -6.43 -7.45
CA PRO A 18 11.26 -7.29 -8.57
C PRO A 18 11.06 -6.55 -9.90
N LYS A 19 12.06 -6.58 -10.77
CA LYS A 19 12.03 -5.97 -12.11
C LYS A 19 10.78 -6.36 -12.91
N LEU A 20 10.35 -7.63 -12.81
CA LEU A 20 9.17 -8.15 -13.48
C LEU A 20 7.88 -7.40 -13.12
N VAL A 21 7.77 -6.88 -11.89
CA VAL A 21 6.62 -6.07 -11.47
C VAL A 21 6.62 -4.74 -12.20
N LEU A 22 7.79 -4.10 -12.33
CA LEU A 22 7.93 -2.83 -13.04
C LEU A 22 7.56 -2.97 -14.52
N GLU A 23 8.04 -4.04 -15.18
CA GLU A 23 7.77 -4.32 -16.59
C GLU A 23 6.28 -4.59 -16.90
N ARG A 24 5.54 -5.16 -15.93
CA ARG A 24 4.11 -5.47 -16.09
C ARG A 24 3.18 -4.31 -15.74
N MET A 25 3.67 -3.33 -14.98
CA MET A 25 2.86 -2.26 -14.41
C MET A 25 2.08 -1.44 -15.45
N PRO A 26 2.66 -1.05 -16.61
CA PRO A 26 1.92 -0.36 -17.66
C PRO A 26 0.69 -1.15 -18.17
N GLY A 27 0.79 -2.48 -18.22
CA GLY A 27 -0.31 -3.34 -18.62
C GLY A 27 -1.38 -3.49 -17.53
N GLU A 28 -0.96 -3.65 -16.28
CA GLU A 28 -1.86 -3.86 -15.13
C GLU A 28 -2.63 -2.59 -14.74
N GLN A 29 -2.00 -1.42 -14.84
CA GLN A 29 -2.57 -0.13 -14.40
C GLN A 29 -3.25 0.66 -15.51
N ARG A 30 -3.26 0.15 -16.76
CA ARG A 30 -3.78 0.88 -17.94
C ARG A 30 -5.21 1.41 -17.78
N ALA A 31 -6.04 0.71 -17.00
CA ALA A 31 -7.42 1.12 -16.73
C ALA A 31 -7.54 2.27 -15.73
N ALA A 32 -6.51 2.49 -14.91
CA ALA A 32 -6.50 3.49 -13.85
C ALA A 32 -5.69 4.74 -14.24
N ILE A 33 -4.51 4.54 -14.82
CA ILE A 33 -3.61 5.62 -15.26
C ILE A 33 -2.77 5.13 -16.46
N PRO A 34 -2.66 5.90 -17.56
CA PRO A 34 -1.81 5.53 -18.68
C PRO A 34 -0.33 5.68 -18.29
N LEU A 35 0.34 4.55 -18.06
CA LEU A 35 1.76 4.54 -17.74
C LEU A 35 2.60 4.15 -18.95
N GLN A 36 3.75 4.78 -19.05
CA GLN A 36 4.79 4.43 -20.01
C GLN A 36 6.04 4.00 -19.24
N LEU A 37 6.67 2.93 -19.69
CA LEU A 37 7.96 2.47 -19.19
C LEU A 37 9.00 2.67 -20.28
N ALA A 38 9.95 3.56 -20.04
CA ALA A 38 11.06 3.86 -20.94
C ALA A 38 12.37 3.35 -20.35
N ARG A 39 13.28 2.92 -21.22
CA ARG A 39 14.66 2.59 -20.85
C ARG A 39 15.58 3.71 -21.31
N GLU A 40 16.33 4.25 -20.37
CA GLU A 40 17.26 5.35 -20.60
C GLU A 40 18.63 4.83 -21.08
N GLU A 41 19.44 5.72 -21.65
CA GLU A 41 20.78 5.40 -22.16
C GLU A 41 21.74 4.92 -21.06
N ASP A 42 21.56 5.43 -19.83
CA ASP A 42 22.36 5.04 -18.66
C ASP A 42 21.97 3.67 -18.08
N GLY A 43 20.99 3.00 -18.69
CA GLY A 43 20.50 1.69 -18.29
C GLY A 43 19.43 1.71 -17.19
N THR A 44 18.99 2.89 -16.74
CA THR A 44 17.85 3.04 -15.83
C THR A 44 16.51 2.84 -16.54
N LEU A 45 15.46 2.57 -15.78
CA LEU A 45 14.09 2.52 -16.25
C LEU A 45 13.29 3.68 -15.66
N THR A 46 12.62 4.44 -16.51
CA THR A 46 11.71 5.53 -16.13
C THR A 46 10.28 5.05 -16.31
N LEU A 47 9.49 5.04 -15.22
CA LEU A 47 8.05 4.82 -15.24
C LEU A 47 7.36 6.18 -15.10
N GLU A 48 6.68 6.62 -16.15
CA GLU A 48 6.05 7.94 -16.21
C GLU A 48 4.55 7.84 -16.48
N HIS A 49 3.82 8.87 -16.08
CA HIS A 49 2.44 9.07 -16.48
C HIS A 49 2.41 9.76 -17.85
N GLU A 50 1.84 9.10 -18.86
CA GLU A 50 1.86 9.56 -20.25
C GLU A 50 1.27 10.99 -20.37
N GLY A 51 2.07 11.93 -20.86
CA GLY A 51 1.67 13.34 -21.03
C GLY A 51 1.71 14.19 -19.76
N HIS A 52 2.30 13.69 -18.68
CA HIS A 52 2.46 14.40 -17.41
C HIS A 52 3.94 14.49 -16.99
N GLU A 53 4.24 15.40 -16.07
CA GLU A 53 5.60 15.64 -15.56
C GLU A 53 5.99 14.71 -14.39
N SER A 54 5.12 13.74 -14.07
CA SER A 54 5.34 12.81 -12.95
C SER A 54 5.98 11.51 -13.42
N PHE A 55 7.11 11.15 -12.80
CA PHE A 55 7.86 9.93 -13.11
C PHE A 55 8.55 9.34 -11.87
N LEU A 56 8.85 8.05 -11.96
CA LEU A 56 9.69 7.29 -11.04
C LEU A 56 10.85 6.69 -11.83
N ARG A 57 12.10 6.88 -11.37
CA ARG A 57 13.27 6.29 -12.03
C ARG A 57 13.87 5.19 -11.18
N PHE A 58 14.23 4.09 -11.85
CA PHE A 58 14.74 2.89 -11.22
C PHE A 58 16.09 2.49 -11.80
N ARG A 59 17.02 2.12 -10.93
CA ARG A 59 18.24 1.40 -11.29
C ARG A 59 17.96 -0.09 -11.26
N LEU A 60 18.41 -0.81 -12.28
CA LEU A 60 18.30 -2.26 -12.32
C LEU A 60 19.51 -2.91 -11.62
N ASP A 61 19.24 -3.92 -10.79
CA ASP A 61 20.25 -4.77 -10.17
C ASP A 61 19.84 -6.24 -10.29
N GLY A 62 20.33 -6.91 -11.35
CA GLY A 62 19.93 -8.26 -11.71
C GLY A 62 18.42 -8.37 -11.97
N GLU A 63 17.72 -9.14 -11.14
CA GLU A 63 16.26 -9.31 -11.16
C GLU A 63 15.51 -8.27 -10.31
N GLY A 64 16.25 -7.39 -9.62
CA GLY A 64 15.72 -6.29 -8.82
C GLY A 64 15.72 -4.96 -9.55
N ALA A 65 14.88 -4.05 -9.05
CA ALA A 65 14.84 -2.65 -9.41
C ALA A 65 14.79 -1.81 -8.12
N GLU A 66 15.71 -0.87 -8.01
CA GLU A 66 15.82 0.08 -6.90
C GLU A 66 15.34 1.46 -7.36
N LEU A 67 14.42 2.07 -6.62
CA LEU A 67 13.97 3.43 -6.89
C LEU A 67 15.11 4.40 -6.55
N ILE A 68 15.48 5.25 -7.51
CA ILE A 68 16.57 6.23 -7.36
C ILE A 68 16.10 7.67 -7.52
N GLU A 69 14.91 7.90 -8.07
CA GLU A 69 14.36 9.24 -8.24
C GLU A 69 12.84 9.22 -8.26
N ILE A 70 12.26 10.28 -7.69
CA ILE A 70 10.82 10.52 -7.64
C ILE A 70 10.60 11.97 -8.09
N CYS A 71 9.80 12.15 -9.13
CA CYS A 71 9.28 13.45 -9.53
C CYS A 71 7.76 13.33 -9.62
N ILE A 72 7.03 14.12 -8.84
CA ILE A 72 5.57 14.19 -8.92
C ILE A 72 5.18 15.65 -8.91
N LEU A 73 4.65 16.09 -10.04
CA LEU A 73 4.24 17.47 -10.29
C LEU A 73 2.84 17.47 -10.90
N HIS A 74 2.01 18.41 -10.47
CA HIS A 74 0.68 18.65 -10.99
C HIS A 74 -0.20 17.39 -11.04
N ASP A 75 -0.07 16.51 -10.03
CA ASP A 75 -0.76 15.22 -9.96
C ASP A 75 -2.24 15.41 -9.61
N ALA A 76 -3.06 15.35 -10.66
CA ALA A 76 -4.50 15.55 -10.57
C ALA A 76 -5.13 14.53 -9.62
N LYS A 77 -5.76 15.05 -8.55
CA LYS A 77 -6.37 14.25 -7.47
C LYS A 77 -5.38 13.33 -6.72
N GLY A 78 -4.08 13.50 -6.90
CA GLY A 78 -3.05 12.67 -6.27
C GLY A 78 -3.04 11.22 -6.78
N VAL A 79 -3.45 10.98 -8.03
CA VAL A 79 -3.61 9.62 -8.57
C VAL A 79 -2.26 8.93 -8.72
N PHE A 80 -1.26 9.60 -9.27
CA PHE A 80 0.07 9.01 -9.44
C PHE A 80 0.72 8.73 -8.07
N PHE A 81 0.62 9.68 -7.15
CA PHE A 81 1.10 9.51 -5.78
C PHE A 81 0.41 8.35 -5.06
N GLN A 82 -0.93 8.29 -5.07
CA GLN A 82 -1.65 7.26 -4.30
C GLN A 82 -1.60 5.89 -4.98
N GLN A 83 -1.87 5.82 -6.29
CA GLN A 83 -2.07 4.56 -6.98
C GLN A 83 -0.76 3.92 -7.43
N ILE A 84 0.27 4.72 -7.71
CA ILE A 84 1.56 4.21 -8.19
C ILE A 84 2.57 4.23 -7.05
N LEU A 85 3.09 5.39 -6.66
CA LEU A 85 4.16 5.48 -5.67
C LEU A 85 3.72 4.87 -4.32
N GLY A 86 2.59 5.30 -3.78
CA GLY A 86 2.04 4.86 -2.50
C GLY A 86 1.75 3.37 -2.48
N SER A 87 1.09 2.83 -3.51
CA SER A 87 0.84 1.40 -3.63
C SER A 87 2.13 0.58 -3.68
N LEU A 88 3.15 1.03 -4.42
CA LEU A 88 4.44 0.34 -4.48
C LEU A 88 5.15 0.35 -3.13
N MET A 89 5.21 1.51 -2.47
CA MET A 89 5.79 1.65 -1.14
C MET A 89 5.10 0.73 -0.12
N VAL A 90 3.78 0.64 -0.16
CA VAL A 90 3.02 -0.26 0.72
C VAL A 90 3.24 -1.73 0.39
N ARG A 91 3.15 -2.10 -0.89
CA ARG A 91 3.22 -3.50 -1.35
C ARG A 91 4.60 -4.11 -1.13
N PHE A 92 5.66 -3.35 -1.34
CA PHE A 92 7.05 -3.81 -1.25
C PHE A 92 7.75 -3.33 0.02
N LEU A 93 6.97 -2.91 1.03
CA LEU A 93 7.49 -2.52 2.35
C LEU A 93 8.58 -1.44 2.27
N GLY A 94 8.41 -0.48 1.36
CA GLY A 94 9.31 0.67 1.20
C GLY A 94 9.16 1.71 2.30
N ASP A 95 10.10 2.65 2.30
CA ASP A 95 10.13 3.81 3.19
C ASP A 95 10.01 5.10 2.38
N LEU A 96 9.21 6.05 2.85
CA LEU A 96 9.04 7.36 2.23
C LEU A 96 8.76 8.41 3.31
N ARG A 97 9.49 9.53 3.25
CA ARG A 97 9.13 10.77 3.93
C ARG A 97 9.08 11.87 2.89
N ALA A 98 7.93 12.54 2.79
CA ALA A 98 7.71 13.58 1.80
C ALA A 98 6.70 14.62 2.31
N ARG A 99 6.73 15.80 1.73
CA ARG A 99 5.68 16.81 1.86
C ARG A 99 4.88 16.86 0.57
N LEU A 100 3.57 16.72 0.67
CA LEU A 100 2.67 16.96 -0.44
C LEU A 100 2.27 18.43 -0.39
N VAL A 101 2.61 19.17 -1.43
CA VAL A 101 2.23 20.57 -1.60
C VAL A 101 0.94 20.62 -2.40
N PHE A 102 -0.06 21.35 -1.90
CA PHE A 102 -1.37 21.50 -2.53
C PHE A 102 -1.54 22.89 -3.12
N ASP A 103 -2.43 23.01 -4.10
CA ASP A 103 -2.85 24.31 -4.61
C ASP A 103 -3.64 25.04 -3.50
N PRO A 104 -3.19 26.23 -3.05
CA PRO A 104 -3.91 27.03 -2.06
C PRO A 104 -5.35 27.39 -2.48
N LEU A 105 -5.65 27.39 -3.79
CA LEU A 105 -6.99 27.65 -4.32
C LEU A 105 -7.93 26.46 -4.14
N GLU A 106 -7.40 25.23 -4.21
CA GLU A 106 -8.18 23.99 -4.04
C GLU A 106 -8.21 23.51 -2.59
N ASN A 107 -7.20 23.86 -1.80
CA ASN A 107 -7.08 23.49 -0.39
C ASN A 107 -6.88 24.76 0.47
N PRO A 108 -7.99 25.42 0.88
CA PRO A 108 -7.93 26.58 1.78
C PRO A 108 -7.60 26.11 3.20
N SER A 109 -6.35 25.70 3.40
CA SER A 109 -5.74 25.34 4.66
C SER A 109 -4.68 26.39 5.00
N ASP A 110 -4.52 26.70 6.29
CA ASP A 110 -3.46 27.61 6.76
C ASP A 110 -2.05 27.06 6.43
N GLU A 111 -1.95 25.73 6.30
CA GLU A 111 -0.76 25.03 5.82
C GLU A 111 -1.05 24.46 4.42
N PRO A 112 -0.39 24.95 3.34
CA PRO A 112 -0.63 24.50 1.97
C PRO A 112 0.06 23.17 1.66
N TRP A 113 0.39 22.39 2.69
CA TRP A 113 1.11 21.13 2.56
C TRP A 113 0.68 20.13 3.63
N ALA A 114 0.97 18.85 3.40
CA ALA A 114 0.84 17.80 4.40
C ALA A 114 2.06 16.87 4.37
N GLU A 115 2.55 16.49 5.54
CA GLU A 115 3.62 15.51 5.67
C GLU A 115 3.07 14.08 5.56
N VAL A 116 3.77 13.26 4.78
CA VAL A 116 3.52 11.83 4.64
C VAL A 116 4.72 11.05 5.11
N SER A 117 4.45 10.07 5.96
CA SER A 117 5.41 9.05 6.36
C SER A 117 4.88 7.67 5.99
N ILE A 118 5.72 6.91 5.30
CA ILE A 118 5.57 5.48 5.06
C ILE A 118 6.83 4.81 5.63
N GLU A 119 6.66 3.89 6.58
CA GLU A 119 7.77 3.16 7.19
C GLU A 119 7.51 1.65 7.05
N ARG A 120 8.36 0.97 6.29
CA ARG A 120 8.22 -0.45 5.92
C ARG A 120 6.81 -0.77 5.40
N GLY A 121 6.31 0.07 4.49
CA GLY A 121 4.97 -0.01 3.92
C GLY A 121 3.81 0.35 4.87
N ARG A 122 4.10 0.82 6.08
CA ARG A 122 3.08 1.26 7.05
C ARG A 122 2.85 2.75 6.94
N THR A 123 1.59 3.17 6.86
CA THR A 123 1.23 4.58 6.78
C THR A 123 -0.14 4.83 7.39
N SER A 124 -0.33 6.04 7.93
CA SER A 124 -1.63 6.57 8.32
C SER A 124 -2.30 7.37 7.21
N TRP A 125 -1.65 7.52 6.03
CA TRP A 125 -2.18 8.33 4.95
C TRP A 125 -3.54 7.79 4.46
N PRO A 126 -4.58 8.64 4.38
CA PRO A 126 -5.89 8.24 3.90
C PRO A 126 -5.81 7.61 2.51
N GLY A 127 -6.53 6.48 2.30
CA GLY A 127 -6.52 5.73 1.04
C GLY A 127 -5.40 4.68 0.92
N LEU A 128 -4.25 4.90 1.57
CA LEU A 128 -3.14 3.91 1.60
C LEU A 128 -3.19 3.02 2.85
N ALA A 129 -3.70 3.53 3.97
CA ALA A 129 -3.76 2.80 5.24
C ALA A 129 -4.52 1.45 5.14
N THR A 130 -5.63 1.41 4.40
CA THR A 130 -6.42 0.18 4.20
C THR A 130 -5.65 -0.87 3.41
N GLN A 131 -4.91 -0.45 2.37
CA GLN A 131 -4.06 -1.35 1.58
C GLN A 131 -2.92 -1.91 2.44
N SER A 132 -2.31 -1.05 3.27
CA SER A 132 -1.26 -1.46 4.21
C SER A 132 -1.75 -2.48 5.24
N ALA A 133 -2.99 -2.34 5.75
CA ALA A 133 -3.59 -3.35 6.62
C ALA A 133 -3.80 -4.69 5.91
N ALA A 134 -4.30 -4.68 4.67
CA ALA A 134 -4.53 -5.90 3.89
C ALA A 134 -3.23 -6.66 3.57
N VAL A 135 -2.18 -5.93 3.14
CA VAL A 135 -0.85 -6.53 2.88
C VAL A 135 -0.29 -7.19 4.14
N ARG A 136 -0.43 -6.55 5.30
CA ARG A 136 0.00 -7.14 6.58
C ARG A 136 -0.76 -8.41 6.94
N LEU A 137 -2.08 -8.44 6.75
CA LEU A 137 -2.87 -9.64 6.99
C LEU A 137 -2.45 -10.79 6.06
N ALA A 138 -2.20 -10.50 4.78
CA ALA A 138 -1.72 -11.49 3.84
C ALA A 138 -0.33 -12.03 4.21
N HIS A 139 0.58 -11.15 4.64
CA HIS A 139 1.91 -11.55 5.10
C HIS A 139 1.85 -12.40 6.37
N ALA A 140 1.07 -11.98 7.36
CA ALA A 140 0.86 -12.73 8.59
C ALA A 140 0.21 -14.10 8.35
N ALA A 141 -0.70 -14.21 7.37
CA ALA A 141 -1.28 -15.50 6.98
C ALA A 141 -0.26 -16.40 6.25
N ALA A 142 0.65 -15.83 5.45
CA ALA A 142 1.72 -16.57 4.78
C ALA A 142 2.79 -17.07 5.75
N GLU A 143 3.15 -16.25 6.76
CA GLU A 143 4.12 -16.61 7.79
C GLU A 143 3.52 -17.52 8.89
N GLY A 144 2.24 -17.34 9.20
CA GLY A 144 1.49 -18.15 10.19
C GLY A 144 1.03 -19.52 9.69
N GLY A 145 1.29 -19.88 8.43
CA GLY A 145 0.95 -21.17 7.84
C GLY A 145 1.85 -22.34 8.26
N SER A 146 2.82 -22.11 9.14
CA SER A 146 3.73 -23.13 9.68
C SER A 146 3.50 -23.34 11.18
N VAL A 147 2.31 -23.82 11.55
CA VAL A 147 2.20 -24.64 12.76
C VAL A 147 2.43 -26.08 12.33
N SER A 148 3.68 -26.52 12.53
CA SER A 148 4.06 -27.93 12.50
C SER A 148 3.04 -28.75 13.28
N ALA A 149 2.31 -29.61 12.58
CA ALA A 149 1.88 -30.87 13.14
C ALA A 149 3.13 -31.73 13.37
N SER A 150 3.83 -31.44 14.46
CA SER A 150 4.79 -32.37 15.06
C SER A 150 4.19 -32.77 16.40
N ASP A 151 3.76 -34.02 16.47
CA ASP A 151 3.64 -34.76 17.73
C ASP A 151 4.90 -34.50 18.58
N GLY A 152 4.70 -34.12 19.85
CA GLY A 152 5.79 -34.06 20.82
C GLY A 152 5.61 -33.01 21.91
N GLU A 153 4.93 -33.43 22.98
CA GLU A 153 5.06 -32.92 24.36
C GLU A 153 4.36 -31.59 24.70
N SER A 154 3.15 -31.72 25.27
CA SER A 154 2.38 -30.64 25.89
C SER A 154 3.14 -29.99 27.06
N PRO A 155 3.41 -28.66 27.03
CA PRO A 155 3.56 -27.88 28.25
C PRO A 155 2.16 -27.55 28.83
N PRO A 156 2.06 -27.23 30.13
CA PRO A 156 0.78 -27.13 30.81
C PRO A 156 -0.04 -25.94 30.28
N GLU A 157 -1.33 -26.18 30.02
CA GLU A 157 -2.31 -25.15 29.67
C GLU A 157 -2.30 -24.04 30.72
N GLU A 158 -1.75 -22.89 30.36
CA GLU A 158 -2.03 -21.66 31.09
C GLU A 158 -3.51 -21.31 30.87
N PRO A 159 -4.29 -21.06 31.92
CA PRO A 159 -5.70 -20.71 31.78
C PRO A 159 -5.83 -19.40 31.02
N LEU A 160 -6.75 -19.37 30.04
CA LEU A 160 -7.09 -18.18 29.25
C LEU A 160 -7.35 -17.00 30.18
N THR A 161 -6.78 -15.85 29.84
CA THR A 161 -7.03 -14.61 30.59
C THR A 161 -8.49 -14.19 30.42
N ALA A 162 -9.05 -13.48 31.41
CA ALA A 162 -10.46 -13.06 31.38
C ALA A 162 -10.81 -12.23 30.12
N GLU A 163 -9.83 -11.50 29.59
CA GLU A 163 -9.96 -10.73 28.35
C GLU A 163 -10.04 -11.62 27.11
N GLU A 164 -9.28 -12.71 27.06
CA GLU A 164 -9.32 -13.69 25.96
C GLU A 164 -10.62 -14.50 25.95
N GLU A 165 -11.15 -14.85 27.14
CA GLU A 165 -12.48 -15.47 27.24
C GLU A 165 -13.60 -14.53 26.76
N GLU A 166 -13.52 -13.25 27.11
CA GLU A 166 -14.51 -12.25 26.67
C GLU A 166 -14.44 -12.02 25.16
N LEU A 167 -13.22 -11.95 24.60
CA LEU A 167 -13.01 -11.82 23.17
C LEU A 167 -13.54 -13.03 22.39
N THR A 168 -13.33 -14.24 22.92
CA THR A 168 -13.82 -15.49 22.32
C THR A 168 -15.34 -15.55 22.33
N ARG A 169 -16.00 -15.09 23.41
CA ARG A 169 -17.47 -14.99 23.48
C ARG A 169 -18.03 -13.97 22.50
N LEU A 170 -17.35 -12.82 22.33
CA LEU A 170 -17.77 -11.79 21.38
C LEU A 170 -17.67 -12.26 19.93
N LEU A 171 -16.59 -12.98 19.59
CA LEU A 171 -16.41 -13.55 18.24
C LEU A 171 -17.46 -14.61 17.93
N ALA A 172 -17.73 -15.55 18.85
CA ALA A 172 -18.76 -16.56 18.67
C ALA A 172 -20.16 -15.94 18.45
N ARG A 173 -20.47 -14.86 19.16
CA ARG A 173 -21.75 -14.14 19.01
C ARG A 173 -21.84 -13.43 17.65
N ALA A 174 -20.75 -12.83 17.17
CA ALA A 174 -20.70 -12.16 15.87
C ALA A 174 -20.87 -13.15 14.71
N GLU A 175 -20.22 -14.31 14.78
CA GLU A 175 -20.38 -15.37 13.77
C GLU A 175 -21.82 -15.90 13.70
N THR A 176 -22.46 -16.09 14.85
CA THR A 176 -23.85 -16.54 14.92
C THR A 176 -24.80 -15.52 14.27
N ALA A 177 -24.62 -14.24 14.58
CA ALA A 177 -25.42 -13.16 14.00
C ALA A 177 -25.21 -13.03 12.47
N TRP A 178 -23.98 -13.24 12.01
CA TRP A 178 -23.64 -13.21 10.59
C TRP A 178 -24.27 -14.38 9.82
N GLN A 179 -24.26 -15.59 10.38
CA GLN A 179 -24.91 -16.76 9.79
C GLN A 179 -26.42 -16.58 9.70
N GLU A 180 -27.04 -16.00 10.72
CA GLU A 180 -28.48 -15.70 10.73
C GLU A 180 -28.86 -14.65 9.68
N TYR A 181 -28.06 -13.58 9.55
CA TYR A 181 -28.23 -12.58 8.49
C TYR A 181 -28.14 -13.21 7.08
N GLN A 182 -27.14 -14.07 6.85
CA GLN A 182 -26.97 -14.76 5.56
C GLN A 182 -28.15 -15.70 5.25
N ARG A 183 -28.71 -16.37 6.26
CA ARG A 183 -29.90 -17.20 6.11
C ARG A 183 -31.12 -16.36 5.72
N LEU A 184 -31.35 -15.23 6.40
CA LEU A 184 -32.46 -14.33 6.11
C LEU A 184 -32.35 -13.66 4.73
N LYS A 185 -31.12 -13.33 4.31
CA LYS A 185 -30.85 -12.77 2.99
C LYS A 185 -31.26 -13.74 1.87
N ARG A 186 -30.92 -15.03 2.01
CA ARG A 186 -31.27 -16.08 1.02
C ARG A 186 -32.77 -16.42 0.95
N GLN A 187 -33.57 -16.06 1.95
CA GLN A 187 -35.02 -16.29 1.95
C GLN A 187 -35.82 -15.15 1.32
N ARG A 188 -35.17 -14.03 1.00
CA ARG A 188 -35.78 -12.83 0.38
C ARG A 188 -35.50 -12.72 -1.12
N GLU A 189 -34.76 -13.67 -1.69
CA GLU A 189 -34.58 -13.90 -3.13
C GLU A 189 -35.50 -15.06 -3.56
#